data_AF-A0A2S3XZ85-F1
#
_entry.id   AF-A0A2S3XZ85-F1
#
_cell.length_a   1.000
_cell.length_b   1.000
_cell.length_c   1.000
_cell.angle_alpha   90.00
_cell.angle_beta   90.00
_cell.angle_gamma   90.00
#
_symmetry.space_group_name_H-M   'P 1'
#
loop_
_entity.id
_entity.type
_entity.pdbx_description
1 polymer ?
#
loop_
_entity_poly.entity_id
_entity_poly.type
_entity_poly.pdbx_seq_one_letter_code
_entity_poly.pdbx_strand_id
1 'polypeptide(L)'
;MFGGFATWRNVPVAFDQVDTPNTTVTFSNYLRLTPNTEASPFENNIEVGLYAEKTGKTTQTYGPRWTEFGNSGGKAKAITVGVNPSVPDGRNHTYMLMRKSSGDQWDVLYDFNTVGSTTDQLEVIPGSTNRIDTGMELLGHQHTDVPQIANRMQFMDGNNTWRQVATQNTATIVTLPSCSTANKPPNCLNAKLTDATSFSQWTVSKPRKAAALAPQSNDGPGVSPEAKGIYRGVDQAELQACLEEAPDRCLEDVPGLAECVRNHRVCNVSASTSELPIMRRGMGEAKAESVRQRAASAFGVPVGSVEATAATGGSSLPVEEVWSVKSTHSTPGLRDTGKTFNGFHASYSAQSGEFLEACWGDMCEK
;
A
#
# COMPACT_ATOMS: atom_id res chain seq x y z
N MET A 1 -9.46 -16.01 12.49
CA MET A 1 -9.09 -14.59 12.34
C MET A 1 -10.03 -13.98 11.30
N PHE A 2 -10.58 -12.80 11.57
CA PHE A 2 -11.61 -12.17 10.72
C PHE A 2 -11.19 -10.80 10.17
N GLY A 3 -10.02 -10.33 10.56
CA GLY A 3 -9.46 -9.07 10.09
C GLY A 3 -8.02 -8.92 10.54
N GLY A 4 -7.30 -8.07 9.84
CA GLY A 4 -5.98 -7.58 10.23
C GLY A 4 -5.95 -6.09 9.97
N PHE A 5 -5.33 -5.32 10.85
CA PHE A 5 -4.97 -3.95 10.52
C PHE A 5 -3.56 -3.66 10.96
N ALA A 6 -2.93 -2.75 10.23
CA ALA A 6 -1.63 -2.21 10.58
C ALA A 6 -1.64 -0.69 10.47
N THR A 7 -0.82 -0.06 11.31
CA THR A 7 -0.63 1.39 11.31
C THR A 7 0.84 1.72 11.21
N TRP A 8 1.13 2.75 10.43
CA TRP A 8 2.47 3.33 10.33
C TRP A 8 2.36 4.76 9.81
N ARG A 9 3.47 5.51 9.95
CA ARG A 9 3.57 6.86 9.41
C ARG A 9 3.87 6.87 7.92
N ASN A 10 3.18 7.70 7.16
CA ASN A 10 3.53 7.98 5.77
C ASN A 10 4.73 8.93 5.73
N VAL A 11 5.93 8.34 5.78
CA VAL A 11 7.22 9.07 5.74
C VAL A 11 7.71 9.25 4.30
N PRO A 12 8.51 10.29 4.01
CA PRO A 12 9.06 10.49 2.67
C PRO A 12 10.07 9.39 2.35
N VAL A 13 9.86 8.70 1.23
CA VAL A 13 10.81 7.72 0.68
C VAL A 13 11.61 8.41 -0.40
N ALA A 14 12.93 8.44 -0.27
CA ALA A 14 13.81 9.11 -1.21
C ALA A 14 14.49 8.11 -2.14
N PHE A 15 14.42 8.36 -3.45
CA PHE A 15 15.23 7.67 -4.44
C PHE A 15 16.33 8.60 -4.95
N ASP A 16 17.51 8.07 -5.29
CA ASP A 16 18.51 8.87 -6.02
C ASP A 16 18.02 9.26 -7.42
N GLN A 17 18.60 10.33 -7.95
CA GLN A 17 18.36 10.77 -9.33
C GLN A 17 19.30 10.07 -10.33
N VAL A 18 19.65 8.81 -10.08
CA VAL A 18 20.39 8.00 -11.06
C VAL A 18 19.41 7.26 -11.96
N ASP A 19 19.79 7.15 -13.22
CA ASP A 19 19.02 6.43 -14.20
C ASP A 19 19.07 4.92 -13.91
N THR A 20 17.91 4.27 -13.93
CA THR A 20 17.77 2.83 -13.78
C THR A 20 17.12 2.26 -15.03
N PRO A 21 17.84 2.18 -16.16
CA PRO A 21 17.27 1.74 -17.42
C PRO A 21 16.73 0.32 -17.27
N ASN A 22 15.53 0.09 -17.78
CA ASN A 22 14.82 -1.21 -17.75
C ASN A 22 14.54 -1.77 -16.35
N THR A 23 14.78 -1.00 -15.29
CA THR A 23 14.54 -1.41 -13.90
C THR A 23 13.69 -0.38 -13.20
N THR A 24 12.55 -0.82 -12.67
CA THR A 24 11.77 -0.02 -11.74
C THR A 24 12.31 -0.25 -10.32
N VAL A 25 12.69 0.82 -9.64
CA VAL A 25 13.06 0.77 -8.21
C VAL A 25 11.79 0.97 -7.42
N THR A 26 11.49 0.06 -6.50
CA THR A 26 10.25 0.08 -5.73
C THR A 26 10.54 0.00 -4.25
N PHE A 27 9.65 0.61 -3.49
CA PHE A 27 9.50 0.46 -2.06
C PHE A 27 8.04 0.11 -1.80
N SER A 28 7.83 -0.85 -0.90
CA SER A 28 6.53 -1.06 -0.27
C SER A 28 6.70 -1.25 1.23
N ASN A 29 5.74 -0.73 1.98
CA ASN A 29 5.52 -1.09 3.38
C ASN A 29 4.07 -1.53 3.53
N TYR A 30 3.87 -2.76 3.98
CA TYR A 30 2.62 -3.47 3.72
C TYR A 30 2.06 -4.22 4.92
N LEU A 31 0.77 -4.51 4.82
CA LEU A 31 0.03 -5.57 5.47
C LEU A 31 -0.40 -6.57 4.39
N ARG A 32 0.04 -7.82 4.49
CA ARG A 32 -0.36 -8.91 3.60
C ARG A 32 -1.11 -9.97 4.39
N LEU A 33 -2.24 -10.41 3.85
CA LEU A 33 -3.01 -11.54 4.34
C LEU A 33 -2.91 -12.68 3.33
N THR A 34 -2.44 -13.83 3.78
CA THR A 34 -2.43 -15.07 3.01
C THR A 34 -3.39 -16.06 3.69
N PRO A 35 -4.44 -16.53 2.98
CA PRO A 35 -5.31 -17.60 3.48
C PRO A 35 -4.48 -18.83 3.84
N ASN A 36 -4.81 -19.47 4.96
CA ASN A 36 -4.01 -20.57 5.50
C ASN A 36 -4.10 -21.88 4.69
N THR A 37 -4.98 -21.92 3.69
CA THR A 37 -5.08 -23.02 2.72
C THR A 37 -3.95 -22.99 1.69
N GLU A 38 -3.16 -21.91 1.67
CA GLU A 38 -2.03 -21.77 0.77
C GLU A 38 -0.76 -22.42 1.28
N ALA A 39 -0.01 -23.01 0.35
CA ALA A 39 1.28 -23.64 0.64
C ALA A 39 2.43 -22.61 0.79
N SER A 40 2.24 -21.38 0.33
CA SER A 40 3.28 -20.34 0.29
C SER A 40 2.69 -18.93 0.46
N PRO A 41 3.42 -17.98 1.09
CA PRO A 41 2.99 -16.59 1.25
C PRO A 41 2.98 -15.78 -0.07
N PHE A 42 3.46 -16.38 -1.16
CA PHE A 42 3.46 -15.80 -2.50
C PHE A 42 2.31 -16.32 -3.38
N GLU A 43 1.48 -17.21 -2.85
CA GLU A 43 0.26 -17.68 -3.48
C GLU A 43 -0.87 -16.67 -3.29
N ASN A 44 -2.14 -17.10 -3.31
CA ASN A 44 -3.27 -16.19 -3.20
C ASN A 44 -3.16 -15.34 -1.93
N ASN A 45 -3.17 -14.02 -2.11
CA ASN A 45 -2.98 -13.09 -1.02
C ASN A 45 -3.63 -11.75 -1.32
N ILE A 46 -3.84 -10.99 -0.25
CA ILE A 46 -4.29 -9.61 -0.32
C ILE A 46 -3.23 -8.78 0.36
N GLU A 47 -2.73 -7.77 -0.34
CA GLU A 47 -1.80 -6.83 0.23
C GLU A 47 -2.37 -5.42 0.19
N VAL A 48 -2.22 -4.68 1.28
CA VAL A 48 -2.56 -3.27 1.37
C VAL A 48 -1.44 -2.54 2.08
N GLY A 49 -0.99 -1.43 1.51
CA GLY A 49 0.21 -0.79 2.02
C GLY A 49 0.55 0.53 1.35
N LEU A 50 1.63 1.16 1.84
CA LEU A 50 2.26 2.33 1.24
C LEU A 50 3.24 1.86 0.17
N TYR A 51 3.22 2.52 -1.00
CA TYR A 51 4.12 2.20 -2.09
C TYR A 51 4.76 3.46 -2.63
N ALA A 52 6.01 3.32 -3.05
CA ALA A 52 6.71 4.34 -3.80
C ALA A 52 7.54 3.68 -4.89
N GLU A 53 7.62 4.29 -6.07
CA GLU A 53 8.47 3.75 -7.13
C GLU A 53 9.06 4.83 -8.03
N LYS A 54 10.20 4.47 -8.62
CA LYS A 54 10.81 5.23 -9.71
C LYS A 54 11.15 4.36 -10.92
N THR A 55 11.01 4.96 -12.10
CA THR A 55 11.50 4.45 -13.37
C THR A 55 12.35 5.55 -14.02
N GLY A 56 13.55 5.18 -14.48
CA GLY A 56 14.52 6.13 -15.04
C GLY A 56 15.11 7.08 -13.99
N LYS A 57 15.46 8.32 -14.40
CA LYS A 57 16.04 9.33 -13.50
C LYS A 57 15.05 9.96 -12.52
N THR A 58 13.76 10.09 -12.89
CA THR A 58 12.85 11.05 -12.21
C THR A 58 11.37 10.67 -12.09
N THR A 59 10.94 9.41 -12.15
CA THR A 59 9.53 9.12 -11.79
C THR A 59 9.44 8.89 -10.28
N GLN A 60 8.54 9.51 -9.53
CA GLN A 60 8.32 9.19 -8.12
C GLN A 60 6.83 9.21 -7.86
N THR A 61 6.18 8.06 -8.01
CA THR A 61 4.81 7.91 -7.51
C THR A 61 4.89 7.53 -6.04
N TYR A 62 4.02 8.09 -5.22
CA TYR A 62 3.95 7.82 -3.80
C TYR A 62 2.48 7.68 -3.41
N GLY A 63 2.16 6.65 -2.64
CA GLY A 63 0.85 6.54 -2.03
C GLY A 63 0.44 5.11 -1.73
N PRO A 64 -0.67 4.96 -1.00
CA PRO A 64 -1.21 3.67 -0.67
C PRO A 64 -1.78 2.98 -1.91
N ARG A 65 -1.64 1.66 -1.98
CA ARG A 65 -2.40 0.81 -2.91
C ARG A 65 -2.77 -0.48 -2.22
N TRP A 66 -3.74 -1.18 -2.79
CA TRP A 66 -3.99 -2.57 -2.45
C TRP A 66 -3.87 -3.45 -3.68
N THR A 67 -3.59 -4.73 -3.46
CA THR A 67 -3.44 -5.76 -4.47
C THR A 67 -4.13 -7.02 -3.98
N GLU A 68 -4.93 -7.60 -4.86
CA GLU A 68 -5.47 -8.94 -4.75
C GLU A 68 -4.73 -9.83 -5.73
N PHE A 69 -4.28 -10.99 -5.25
CA PHE A 69 -3.70 -12.04 -6.07
C PHE A 69 -4.49 -13.33 -5.85
N GLY A 70 -4.87 -13.97 -6.95
CA GLY A 70 -5.69 -15.16 -7.00
C GLY A 70 -5.14 -16.19 -7.98
N ASN A 71 -5.81 -17.34 -8.08
CA ASN A 71 -5.41 -18.40 -9.02
C ASN A 71 -5.63 -17.99 -10.49
N SER A 72 -6.54 -17.05 -10.73
CA SER A 72 -6.90 -16.59 -12.06
C SER A 72 -6.13 -15.34 -12.51
N GLY A 73 -5.36 -14.73 -11.62
CA GLY A 73 -4.63 -13.49 -11.92
C GLY A 73 -4.48 -12.58 -10.72
N GLY A 74 -4.56 -11.28 -10.96
CA GLY A 74 -4.55 -10.31 -9.87
C GLY A 74 -5.13 -8.97 -10.29
N LYS A 75 -5.38 -8.14 -9.27
CA LYS A 75 -5.92 -6.80 -9.39
C LYS A 75 -5.19 -5.90 -8.42
N ALA A 76 -4.80 -4.71 -8.86
CA ALA A 76 -4.18 -3.71 -8.00
C ALA A 76 -4.86 -2.36 -8.20
N LYS A 77 -5.01 -1.60 -7.12
CA LYS A 77 -5.67 -0.30 -7.16
C LYS A 77 -5.00 0.67 -6.19
N ALA A 78 -4.60 1.83 -6.71
CA ALA A 78 -4.17 2.95 -5.91
C ALA A 78 -5.33 3.45 -5.03
N ILE A 79 -5.01 3.77 -3.79
CA ILE A 79 -5.96 4.35 -2.85
C ILE A 79 -5.81 5.86 -2.98
N THR A 80 -6.73 6.48 -3.71
CA THR A 80 -6.74 7.92 -4.00
C THR A 80 -7.69 8.70 -3.10
N VAL A 81 -8.48 8.00 -2.30
CA VAL A 81 -9.37 8.57 -1.27
C VAL A 81 -8.70 8.41 0.09
N GLY A 82 -8.84 9.41 0.96
CA GLY A 82 -8.17 9.41 2.26
C GLY A 82 -7.63 10.79 2.67
N VAL A 83 -7.05 10.86 3.86
CA VAL A 83 -6.26 12.04 4.24
C VAL A 83 -4.94 11.95 3.48
N ASN A 84 -4.73 12.85 2.52
CA ASN A 84 -3.46 13.04 1.83
C ASN A 84 -2.78 11.74 1.35
N PRO A 85 -3.51 10.80 0.72
CA PRO A 85 -2.99 9.44 0.52
C PRO A 85 -1.68 9.43 -0.26
N SER A 86 -1.56 10.30 -1.27
CA SER A 86 -0.36 10.41 -2.13
C SER A 86 0.73 11.37 -1.61
N VAL A 87 0.65 11.81 -0.35
CA VAL A 87 1.63 12.74 0.21
C VAL A 87 2.29 12.13 1.45
N PRO A 88 3.63 12.21 1.58
CA PRO A 88 4.32 11.83 2.80
C PRO A 88 4.09 12.89 3.88
N ASP A 89 2.91 12.89 4.49
CA ASP A 89 2.49 13.91 5.46
C ASP A 89 2.99 13.65 6.90
N GLY A 90 3.70 12.54 7.12
CA GLY A 90 4.24 12.15 8.42
C GLY A 90 3.19 11.68 9.43
N ARG A 91 1.91 11.60 9.05
CA ARG A 91 0.81 11.13 9.91
C ARG A 91 0.72 9.62 9.91
N ASN A 92 0.15 9.06 10.98
CA ASN A 92 -0.18 7.64 10.99
C ASN A 92 -1.40 7.40 10.11
N HIS A 93 -1.32 6.39 9.27
CA HIS A 93 -2.47 5.88 8.52
C HIS A 93 -2.76 4.44 8.92
N THR A 94 -4.03 4.06 8.75
CA THR A 94 -4.52 2.72 9.06
C THR A 94 -4.83 1.96 7.79
N TYR A 95 -4.26 0.76 7.68
CA TYR A 95 -4.43 -0.16 6.55
C TYR A 95 -5.10 -1.41 7.10
N MET A 96 -6.30 -1.74 6.64
CA MET A 96 -7.12 -2.78 7.25
C MET A 96 -7.74 -3.69 6.20
N LEU A 97 -7.75 -4.98 6.53
CA LEU A 97 -8.42 -6.04 5.80
C LEU A 97 -9.49 -6.62 6.73
N MET A 98 -10.74 -6.66 6.26
CA MET A 98 -11.86 -7.21 7.01
C MET A 98 -12.58 -8.26 6.19
N ARG A 99 -12.76 -9.45 6.74
CA ARG A 99 -13.54 -10.49 6.08
C ARG A 99 -15.00 -10.04 5.99
N LYS A 100 -15.62 -10.20 4.83
CA LYS A 100 -17.06 -9.97 4.68
C LYS A 100 -17.83 -11.06 5.43
N SER A 101 -18.98 -10.70 5.97
CA SER A 101 -19.86 -11.66 6.66
C SER A 101 -20.37 -12.77 5.74
N SER A 102 -20.49 -12.49 4.44
CA SER A 102 -20.86 -13.44 3.40
C SER A 102 -19.64 -13.91 2.61
N GLY A 103 -19.21 -15.16 2.84
CA GLY A 103 -18.25 -15.87 1.99
C GLY A 103 -16.77 -15.56 2.26
N ASP A 104 -16.03 -15.41 1.17
CA ASP A 104 -14.56 -15.55 1.13
C ASP A 104 -13.86 -14.25 0.79
N GLN A 105 -14.64 -13.20 0.56
CA GLN A 105 -14.15 -11.91 0.16
C GLN A 105 -13.79 -11.06 1.37
N TRP A 106 -12.90 -10.11 1.12
CA TRP A 106 -12.37 -9.19 2.10
C TRP A 106 -12.62 -7.76 1.62
N ASP A 107 -13.07 -6.92 2.54
CA ASP A 107 -13.06 -5.49 2.33
C ASP A 107 -11.70 -4.92 2.71
N VAL A 108 -11.22 -4.03 1.87
CA VAL A 108 -10.00 -3.27 2.05
C VAL A 108 -10.39 -1.90 2.56
N LEU A 109 -9.85 -1.51 3.72
CA LEU A 109 -10.10 -0.23 4.36
C LEU A 109 -8.79 0.55 4.49
N TYR A 110 -8.89 1.85 4.26
CA TYR A 110 -7.83 2.83 4.50
C TYR A 110 -8.38 3.96 5.37
N ASP A 111 -7.68 4.27 6.46
CA ASP A 111 -8.12 5.24 7.47
C ASP A 111 -9.58 5.03 7.91
N PHE A 112 -9.95 3.75 8.12
CA PHE A 112 -11.27 3.29 8.53
C PHE A 112 -12.40 3.48 7.49
N ASN A 113 -12.08 3.83 6.25
CA ASN A 113 -13.04 3.90 5.14
C ASN A 113 -12.81 2.74 4.15
N THR A 114 -13.86 2.11 3.65
CA THR A 114 -13.74 1.08 2.61
C THR A 114 -13.27 1.70 1.29
N VAL A 115 -12.19 1.15 0.73
CA VAL A 115 -11.56 1.60 -0.52
C VAL A 115 -11.55 0.52 -1.61
N GLY A 116 -11.97 -0.69 -1.26
CA GLY A 116 -12.11 -1.79 -2.21
C GLY A 116 -12.67 -3.04 -1.54
N SER A 117 -12.97 -4.02 -2.38
CA SER A 117 -13.30 -5.38 -1.96
C SER A 117 -12.60 -6.34 -2.92
N THR A 118 -12.18 -7.47 -2.39
CA THR A 118 -11.66 -8.56 -3.21
C THR A 118 -12.80 -9.22 -4.00
N THR A 119 -12.42 -9.95 -5.06
CA THR A 119 -13.37 -10.59 -5.99
C THR A 119 -13.07 -12.07 -6.26
N ASP A 120 -11.85 -12.52 -5.97
CA ASP A 120 -11.31 -13.84 -6.30
C ASP A 120 -10.37 -14.35 -5.18
N GLN A 121 -10.89 -14.42 -3.95
CA GLN A 121 -10.17 -14.98 -2.81
C GLN A 121 -10.62 -16.39 -2.44
N LEU A 122 -9.69 -17.15 -1.87
CA LEU A 122 -9.95 -18.49 -1.36
C LEU A 122 -10.85 -18.47 -0.12
N GLU A 123 -11.61 -19.54 0.03
CA GLU A 123 -12.40 -19.78 1.22
C GLU A 123 -11.53 -19.85 2.47
N VAL A 124 -11.88 -19.01 3.44
CA VAL A 124 -11.23 -18.96 4.74
C VAL A 124 -12.01 -19.85 5.69
N ILE A 125 -11.45 -21.01 6.01
CA ILE A 125 -12.07 -22.00 6.87
C ILE A 125 -12.09 -21.48 8.32
N PRO A 126 -13.28 -21.35 8.96
CA PRO A 126 -13.37 -20.97 10.37
C PRO A 126 -12.54 -21.90 11.26
N GLY A 127 -11.86 -21.33 12.27
CA GLY A 127 -10.99 -22.09 13.17
C GLY A 127 -9.56 -22.27 12.67
N SER A 128 -9.27 -21.90 11.42
CA SER A 128 -7.89 -21.88 10.89
C SER A 128 -7.25 -20.49 11.00
N THR A 129 -5.93 -20.46 11.20
CA THR A 129 -5.14 -19.23 11.33
C THR A 129 -4.57 -18.82 9.99
N ASN A 130 -5.15 -17.79 9.36
CA ASN A 130 -4.50 -17.07 8.26
C ASN A 130 -3.14 -16.56 8.68
N ARG A 131 -2.23 -16.44 7.72
CA ARG A 131 -0.95 -15.78 7.91
C ARG A 131 -1.12 -14.29 7.64
N ILE A 132 -0.58 -13.46 8.52
CA ILE A 132 -0.40 -12.03 8.26
C ILE A 132 1.10 -11.74 8.23
N ASP A 133 1.55 -11.12 7.15
CA ASP A 133 2.88 -10.52 7.07
C ASP A 133 2.75 -8.99 7.15
N THR A 134 3.63 -8.36 7.91
CA THR A 134 3.83 -6.90 7.85
C THR A 134 5.31 -6.60 7.74
N GLY A 135 5.67 -5.66 6.87
CA GLY A 135 7.07 -5.35 6.66
C GLY A 135 7.31 -4.47 5.46
N MET A 136 8.59 -4.40 5.09
CA MET A 136 9.09 -3.58 4.00
C MET A 136 9.72 -4.48 2.92
N GLU A 137 9.37 -4.23 1.66
CA GLU A 137 10.02 -4.80 0.49
C GLU A 137 10.67 -3.71 -0.35
N LEU A 138 11.81 -4.03 -0.96
CA LEU A 138 12.63 -3.10 -1.73
C LEU A 138 13.18 -3.79 -2.98
N LEU A 139 12.87 -3.25 -4.15
CA LEU A 139 13.55 -3.59 -5.41
C LEU A 139 14.51 -2.46 -5.77
N GLY A 140 15.76 -2.79 -6.10
CA GLY A 140 16.80 -1.78 -6.34
C GLY A 140 17.24 -1.08 -5.05
N HIS A 141 17.32 -1.82 -3.95
CA HIS A 141 17.59 -1.34 -2.59
C HIS A 141 18.79 -0.37 -2.48
N GLN A 142 19.80 -0.46 -3.34
CA GLN A 142 20.94 0.45 -3.38
C GLN A 142 20.57 1.89 -3.80
N HIS A 143 19.37 2.09 -4.36
CA HIS A 143 18.85 3.35 -4.88
C HIS A 143 17.86 4.07 -3.95
N THR A 144 17.55 3.48 -2.79
CA THR A 144 16.47 3.95 -1.92
C THR A 144 17.00 4.30 -0.52
N ASP A 145 16.55 5.43 0.01
CA ASP A 145 16.69 5.81 1.41
C ASP A 145 15.29 5.80 2.05
N VAL A 146 15.16 5.04 3.13
CA VAL A 146 13.89 4.85 3.82
C VAL A 146 14.09 5.26 5.28
N PRO A 147 13.42 6.33 5.74
CA PRO A 147 13.37 6.68 7.15
C PRO A 147 12.83 5.53 8.00
N GLN A 148 12.98 5.62 9.32
CA GLN A 148 12.41 4.61 10.18
C GLN A 148 10.88 4.58 10.10
N ILE A 149 10.34 3.42 9.75
CA ILE A 149 8.92 3.12 9.76
C ILE A 149 8.65 2.18 10.92
N ALA A 150 7.66 2.50 11.74
CA ALA A 150 7.20 1.66 12.83
C ALA A 150 5.87 1.00 12.44
N ASN A 151 5.93 -0.29 12.13
CA ASN A 151 4.77 -1.11 11.80
C ASN A 151 4.13 -1.63 13.08
N ARG A 152 2.91 -1.18 13.37
CA ARG A 152 2.07 -1.71 14.45
C ARG A 152 0.98 -2.56 13.83
N MET A 153 0.65 -3.69 14.42
CA MET A 153 -0.31 -4.63 13.83
C MET A 153 -1.21 -5.21 14.91
N GLN A 154 -2.48 -5.34 14.56
CA GLN A 154 -3.45 -6.11 15.32
C GLN A 154 -4.26 -6.99 14.39
N PHE A 155 -4.89 -8.00 14.99
CA PHE A 155 -5.80 -8.90 14.30
C PHE A 155 -7.13 -8.99 15.03
N MET A 156 -8.19 -9.33 14.29
CA MET A 156 -9.50 -9.56 14.85
C MET A 156 -9.71 -11.06 15.08
N ASP A 157 -9.97 -11.42 16.33
CA ASP A 157 -10.21 -12.80 16.77
C ASP A 157 -11.63 -13.29 16.43
N GLY A 158 -11.96 -14.53 16.81
CA GLY A 158 -13.29 -15.12 16.57
C GLY A 158 -14.42 -14.51 17.40
N ASN A 159 -14.12 -13.68 18.38
CA ASN A 159 -15.08 -12.94 19.19
C ASN A 159 -15.25 -11.49 18.68
N ASN A 160 -14.79 -11.19 17.46
CA ASN A 160 -14.78 -9.84 16.88
C ASN A 160 -14.03 -8.81 17.75
N THR A 161 -13.01 -9.25 18.47
CA THR A 161 -12.18 -8.41 19.32
C THR A 161 -10.83 -8.19 18.65
N TRP A 162 -10.40 -6.93 18.57
CA TRP A 162 -9.07 -6.57 18.08
C TRP A 162 -8.02 -6.87 19.16
N ARG A 163 -6.92 -7.51 18.76
CA ARG A 163 -5.85 -7.93 19.66
C ARG A 163 -4.50 -7.70 19.03
N GLN A 164 -3.53 -7.34 19.88
CA GLN A 164 -2.12 -7.43 19.52
C GLN A 164 -1.68 -8.91 19.43
N VAL A 165 -0.72 -9.18 18.57
CA VAL A 165 -0.13 -10.52 18.42
C VAL A 165 0.83 -10.77 19.59
N ALA A 166 0.82 -11.96 20.18
CA ALA A 166 1.85 -12.32 21.16
C ALA A 166 3.22 -12.45 20.47
N THR A 167 4.30 -11.93 21.04
CA THR A 167 5.64 -11.96 20.41
C THR A 167 6.07 -13.38 20.03
N GLN A 168 5.76 -14.37 20.86
CA GLN A 168 6.04 -15.79 20.58
C GLN A 168 5.35 -16.36 19.34
N ASN A 169 4.29 -15.71 18.86
CA ASN A 169 3.54 -16.09 17.65
C ASN A 169 4.01 -15.30 16.41
N THR A 170 5.19 -14.68 16.48
CA THR A 170 5.78 -13.93 15.36
C THR A 170 7.05 -14.59 14.88
N ALA A 171 7.30 -14.48 13.57
CA ALA A 171 8.56 -14.85 12.96
C ALA A 171 9.14 -13.62 12.26
N THR A 172 10.46 -13.47 12.31
CA THR A 172 11.17 -12.34 11.69
C THR A 172 12.04 -12.84 10.54
N ILE A 173 11.90 -12.21 9.37
CA ILE A 173 12.74 -12.50 8.20
C ILE A 173 13.37 -11.17 7.75
N VAL A 174 14.70 -11.13 7.67
CA VAL A 174 15.46 -9.98 7.16
C VAL A 174 16.50 -10.49 6.17
N THR A 175 16.45 -10.00 4.94
CA THR A 175 17.28 -10.50 3.83
C THR A 175 18.61 -9.76 3.65
N LEU A 176 18.79 -8.62 4.33
CA LEU A 176 20.03 -7.87 4.36
C LEU A 176 20.61 -7.86 5.78
N PRO A 177 21.95 -7.79 5.92
CA PRO A 177 22.55 -7.73 7.24
C PRO A 177 22.18 -6.43 7.99
N SER A 178 22.23 -6.49 9.32
CA SER A 178 22.04 -5.31 10.16
C SER A 178 23.13 -4.26 9.91
N CYS A 179 22.76 -2.98 9.85
CA CYS A 179 23.72 -1.90 9.70
C CYS A 179 24.66 -1.82 10.91
N SER A 180 25.97 -1.72 10.63
CA SER A 180 27.02 -1.68 11.64
C SER A 180 28.29 -1.04 11.07
N THR A 181 29.37 -1.06 11.85
CA THR A 181 30.71 -0.68 11.35
C THR A 181 31.21 -1.62 10.25
N ALA A 182 30.83 -2.91 10.30
CA ALA A 182 31.19 -3.93 9.33
C ALA A 182 30.27 -3.92 8.09
N ASN A 183 28.96 -3.72 8.29
CA ASN A 183 27.96 -3.67 7.21
C ASN A 183 27.45 -2.24 7.04
N LYS A 184 27.98 -1.53 6.03
CA LYS A 184 27.67 -0.12 5.81
C LYS A 184 26.53 0.07 4.80
N PRO A 185 25.77 1.18 4.90
CA PRO A 185 24.84 1.61 3.85
C PRO A 185 25.49 1.62 2.45
N PRO A 186 24.76 1.23 1.38
CA PRO A 186 23.35 0.85 1.34
C PRO A 186 23.09 -0.67 1.48
N ASN A 187 24.10 -1.48 1.80
CA ASN A 187 23.99 -2.95 1.77
C ASN A 187 23.52 -3.54 3.11
N CYS A 188 22.79 -2.76 3.90
CA CYS A 188 22.29 -3.14 5.21
C CYS A 188 20.89 -2.58 5.46
N LEU A 189 20.24 -3.08 6.50
CA LEU A 189 18.97 -2.58 7.04
C LEU A 189 19.07 -2.40 8.55
N ASN A 190 18.26 -1.51 9.11
CA ASN A 190 17.96 -1.56 10.54
C ASN A 190 16.59 -2.19 10.70
N ALA A 191 16.49 -3.16 11.60
CA ALA A 191 15.24 -3.86 11.88
C ALA A 191 15.19 -4.23 13.36
N LYS A 192 14.07 -3.96 14.03
CA LYS A 192 13.93 -4.21 15.48
C LYS A 192 12.47 -4.46 15.87
N LEU A 193 12.25 -5.50 16.67
CA LEU A 193 11.02 -5.76 17.40
C LEU A 193 11.16 -5.18 18.82
N THR A 194 10.21 -4.38 19.31
CA THR A 194 10.43 -3.58 20.54
C THR A 194 9.96 -4.18 21.86
N ASP A 195 9.15 -5.25 21.87
CA ASP A 195 8.67 -5.89 23.10
C ASP A 195 8.85 -7.41 23.07
N ALA A 196 9.20 -7.98 24.23
CA ALA A 196 9.45 -9.40 24.46
C ALA A 196 8.16 -10.20 24.72
N THR A 197 7.05 -9.55 25.10
CA THR A 197 5.79 -10.22 25.48
C THR A 197 4.70 -10.09 24.41
N SER A 198 4.45 -8.87 23.94
CA SER A 198 3.50 -8.56 22.88
C SER A 198 4.17 -7.92 21.67
N PHE A 199 3.66 -8.17 20.47
CA PHE A 199 4.04 -7.43 19.29
C PHE A 199 3.46 -6.02 19.42
N SER A 200 4.29 -5.08 19.87
CA SER A 200 3.95 -3.67 19.89
C SER A 200 4.23 -3.01 18.55
N GLN A 201 5.47 -3.14 18.07
CA GLN A 201 5.88 -2.62 16.76
C GLN A 201 7.12 -3.34 16.19
N TRP A 202 7.16 -3.39 14.87
CA TRP A 202 8.31 -3.76 14.06
C TRP A 202 8.86 -2.52 13.36
N THR A 203 10.03 -2.05 13.78
CA THR A 203 10.68 -0.89 13.16
C THR A 203 11.65 -1.32 12.09
N VAL A 204 11.56 -0.73 10.90
CA VAL A 204 12.48 -0.95 9.78
C VAL A 204 12.97 0.37 9.21
N SER A 205 14.23 0.41 8.80
CA SER A 205 14.78 1.54 8.03
C SER A 205 15.87 1.07 7.09
N LYS A 206 16.06 1.85 6.03
CA LYS A 206 17.18 1.64 5.11
C LYS A 206 17.95 2.94 4.96
N PRO A 207 18.99 3.14 5.78
CA PRO A 207 19.84 4.30 5.62
C PRO A 207 20.62 4.21 4.30
N ARG A 208 20.82 5.36 3.69
CA ARG A 208 21.75 5.53 2.57
C ARG A 208 22.74 6.67 2.83
N LYS A 209 23.97 6.53 2.34
CA LYS A 209 24.94 7.64 2.34
C LYS A 209 24.45 8.69 1.34
N ALA A 210 23.91 9.80 1.84
CA ALA A 210 23.26 10.82 1.03
C ALA A 210 24.17 11.31 -0.11
N ALA A 211 23.70 11.20 -1.35
CA ALA A 211 23.99 12.24 -2.33
C ALA A 211 23.15 13.44 -1.90
N ALA A 212 23.73 14.64 -1.84
CA ALA A 212 23.03 15.83 -1.36
C ALA A 212 21.66 15.98 -2.06
N LEU A 213 20.60 15.64 -1.34
CA LEU A 213 19.24 15.94 -1.76
C LEU A 213 19.07 17.43 -1.50
N ALA A 214 18.57 18.16 -2.51
CA ALA A 214 18.12 19.53 -2.27
C ALA A 214 17.12 19.48 -1.09
N PRO A 215 17.21 20.41 -0.12
CA PRO A 215 16.30 20.43 1.01
C PRO A 215 14.87 20.47 0.48
N GLN A 216 14.12 19.40 0.71
CA GLN A 216 12.68 19.44 0.51
C GLN A 216 12.16 20.42 1.56
N SER A 217 11.59 21.52 1.10
CA SER A 217 10.90 22.49 1.94
C SER A 217 9.86 21.74 2.77
N ASN A 218 10.04 21.73 4.10
CA ASN A 218 9.05 21.29 5.09
C ASN A 218 7.82 22.22 5.14
N ASP A 219 7.47 22.85 4.03
CA ASP A 219 6.16 23.46 3.86
C ASP A 219 5.18 22.30 3.69
N GLY A 220 4.85 21.68 4.84
CA GLY A 220 3.86 20.63 4.91
C GLY A 220 2.57 21.13 4.26
N PRO A 221 1.82 20.25 3.55
CA PRO A 221 0.49 20.60 3.11
C PRO A 221 -0.28 21.16 4.30
N GLY A 222 -0.92 22.32 4.11
CA GLY A 222 -1.73 22.96 5.13
C GLY A 222 -2.66 21.92 5.76
N VAL A 223 -2.73 21.94 7.10
CA VAL A 223 -3.62 21.09 7.89
C VAL A 223 -5.01 21.15 7.26
N SER A 224 -5.44 20.05 6.64
CA SER A 224 -6.80 19.91 6.14
C SER A 224 -7.73 20.22 7.32
N PRO A 225 -8.76 21.07 7.15
CA PRO A 225 -9.57 21.50 8.28
C PRO A 225 -10.09 20.27 9.02
N GLU A 226 -9.76 20.16 10.31
CA GLU A 226 -10.30 19.10 11.16
C GLU A 226 -11.80 19.05 10.96
N ALA A 227 -12.32 17.91 10.49
CA ALA A 227 -13.74 17.71 10.49
C ALA A 227 -14.19 17.77 11.96
N LYS A 228 -15.02 18.76 12.29
CA LYS A 228 -15.57 18.91 13.64
C LYS A 228 -16.95 18.28 13.69
N GLY A 229 -17.21 17.52 14.75
CA GLY A 229 -18.52 16.94 15.04
C GLY A 229 -18.55 15.41 14.98
N ILE A 230 -19.73 14.87 15.24
CA ILE A 230 -19.99 13.43 15.25
C ILE A 230 -20.54 13.02 13.89
N TYR A 231 -19.84 12.12 13.19
CA TYR A 231 -20.29 11.55 11.92
C TYR A 231 -20.55 10.06 12.06
N ARG A 232 -21.80 9.62 11.79
CA ARG A 232 -22.24 8.21 11.92
C ARG A 232 -21.87 7.56 13.27
N GLY A 233 -21.90 8.36 14.34
CA GLY A 233 -21.57 7.93 15.70
C GLY A 233 -20.09 8.08 16.08
N VAL A 234 -19.22 8.52 15.17
CA VAL A 234 -17.78 8.71 15.39
C VAL A 234 -17.47 10.19 15.60
N ASP A 235 -16.95 10.56 16.76
CA ASP A 235 -16.39 11.90 16.99
C ASP A 235 -15.11 12.05 16.16
N GLN A 236 -15.14 12.97 15.20
CA GLN A 236 -14.04 13.16 14.26
C GLN A 236 -12.82 13.82 14.90
N ALA A 237 -13.00 14.66 15.92
CA ALA A 237 -11.88 15.27 16.63
C ALA A 237 -11.18 14.23 17.51
N GLU A 238 -11.95 13.39 18.20
CA GLU A 238 -11.40 12.27 18.98
C GLU A 238 -10.70 11.24 18.08
N LEU A 239 -11.23 10.97 16.89
CA LEU A 239 -10.58 10.12 15.91
C LEU A 239 -9.23 10.69 15.45
N GLN A 240 -9.15 11.98 15.12
CA GLN A 240 -7.87 12.59 14.72
C GLN A 240 -6.85 12.57 15.85
N ALA A 241 -7.26 12.96 17.07
CA ALA A 241 -6.39 12.92 18.24
C ALA A 241 -5.86 11.50 18.48
N CYS A 242 -6.73 10.49 18.36
CA CYS A 242 -6.31 9.11 18.50
C CYS A 242 -5.32 8.66 17.41
N LEU A 243 -5.55 9.01 16.14
CA LEU A 243 -4.62 8.69 15.05
C LEU A 243 -3.22 9.31 15.26
N GLU A 244 -3.15 10.47 15.91
CA GLU A 244 -1.89 11.14 16.23
C GLU A 244 -1.17 10.50 17.42
N GLU A 245 -1.89 10.17 18.50
CA GLU A 245 -1.33 9.74 19.77
C GLU A 245 -1.20 8.21 19.90
N ALA A 246 -2.25 7.47 19.58
CA ALA A 246 -2.38 6.03 19.83
C ALA A 246 -3.19 5.33 18.70
N PRO A 247 -2.67 5.33 17.46
CA PRO A 247 -3.43 4.88 16.28
C PRO A 247 -3.89 3.41 16.35
N ASP A 248 -3.18 2.59 17.12
CA ASP A 248 -3.53 1.19 17.33
C ASP A 248 -4.70 1.00 18.31
N ARG A 249 -5.06 2.03 19.09
CA ARG A 249 -6.16 1.94 20.06
C ARG A 249 -7.46 2.56 19.58
N CYS A 250 -7.50 3.20 18.42
CA CYS A 250 -8.68 3.98 18.02
C CYS A 250 -9.98 3.18 17.89
N LEU A 251 -9.90 1.89 17.53
CA LEU A 251 -11.09 1.04 17.47
C LEU A 251 -11.69 0.74 18.85
N GLU A 252 -10.88 0.84 19.91
CA GLU A 252 -11.30 0.68 21.30
C GLU A 252 -11.66 2.04 21.93
N ASP A 253 -10.79 3.03 21.73
CA ASP A 253 -10.84 4.30 22.45
C ASP A 253 -11.83 5.29 21.83
N VAL A 254 -12.05 5.29 20.52
CA VAL A 254 -12.95 6.25 19.85
C VAL A 254 -14.38 5.69 19.80
N PRO A 255 -15.34 6.28 20.54
CA PRO A 255 -16.72 5.80 20.55
C PRO A 255 -17.33 5.75 19.16
N GLY A 256 -18.05 4.66 18.88
CA GLY A 256 -18.74 4.44 17.61
C GLY A 256 -17.84 4.03 16.43
N LEU A 257 -16.51 4.13 16.53
CA LEU A 257 -15.60 3.80 15.41
C LEU A 257 -15.71 2.32 15.01
N ALA A 258 -15.60 1.41 15.98
CA ALA A 258 -15.70 -0.03 15.72
C ALA A 258 -17.05 -0.42 15.11
N GLU A 259 -18.15 0.19 15.55
CA GLU A 259 -19.48 -0.04 14.97
C GLU A 259 -19.58 0.52 13.55
N CYS A 260 -19.03 1.70 13.31
CA CYS A 260 -19.00 2.30 11.98
C CYS A 260 -18.23 1.41 10.99
N VAL A 261 -17.03 0.95 11.39
CA VAL A 261 -16.17 0.06 10.60
C VAL A 261 -16.85 -1.28 10.33
N ARG A 262 -17.45 -1.90 11.36
CA ARG A 262 -18.19 -3.17 11.22
C ARG A 262 -19.38 -3.08 10.26
N ASN A 263 -19.98 -1.89 10.15
CA ASN A 263 -21.09 -1.64 9.24
C ASN A 263 -20.64 -1.11 7.86
N HIS A 264 -19.34 -1.14 7.55
CA HIS A 264 -18.78 -0.74 6.26
C HIS A 264 -19.20 0.68 5.84
N ARG A 265 -19.24 1.59 6.83
CA ARG A 265 -19.64 2.99 6.64
C ARG A 265 -18.39 3.85 6.35
N VAL A 266 -18.61 5.09 5.90
CA VAL A 266 -17.55 6.12 5.94
C VAL A 266 -17.41 6.54 7.41
N CYS A 267 -16.25 6.36 8.00
CA CYS A 267 -16.01 6.57 9.43
C CYS A 267 -15.08 7.74 9.71
N ASN A 268 -14.22 8.06 8.75
CA ASN A 268 -13.33 9.20 8.81
C ASN A 268 -13.70 10.17 7.67
N VAL A 269 -14.38 11.27 8.00
CA VAL A 269 -14.77 12.26 6.99
C VAL A 269 -13.68 13.29 6.72
N SER A 270 -12.73 13.49 7.64
CA SER A 270 -11.49 14.24 7.34
C SER A 270 -10.71 13.58 6.20
N ALA A 271 -10.80 12.25 6.11
CA ALA A 271 -10.27 11.45 4.99
C ALA A 271 -11.10 11.57 3.69
N SER A 272 -12.27 12.22 3.71
CA SER A 272 -13.11 12.39 2.52
C SER A 272 -13.00 13.79 1.90
N THR A 273 -12.48 14.78 2.64
CA THR A 273 -12.45 16.20 2.22
C THR A 273 -11.15 16.65 1.56
N SER A 274 -10.15 15.77 1.43
CA SER A 274 -8.88 16.13 0.81
C SER A 274 -8.92 15.92 -0.72
N GLU A 275 -9.66 16.78 -1.43
CA GLU A 275 -9.30 17.15 -2.81
C GLU A 275 -8.07 18.07 -2.75
N LEU A 276 -6.97 17.61 -2.13
CA LEU A 276 -5.73 18.33 -2.28
C LEU A 276 -5.15 17.99 -3.64
N PRO A 277 -4.54 18.97 -4.34
CA PRO A 277 -3.72 18.66 -5.48
C PRO A 277 -2.70 17.63 -4.99
N ILE A 278 -2.73 16.43 -5.58
CA ILE A 278 -1.57 15.53 -5.68
C ILE A 278 -0.35 16.46 -5.79
N MET A 279 0.73 16.25 -5.03
CA MET A 279 1.93 17.10 -5.11
C MET A 279 2.45 17.12 -6.57
N ARG A 280 1.85 17.99 -7.38
CA ARG A 280 1.95 18.15 -8.84
C ARG A 280 3.13 19.07 -9.11
N ARG A 281 4.27 18.82 -8.47
CA ARG A 281 5.46 19.65 -8.67
C ARG A 281 6.17 19.24 -9.94
N GLY A 282 5.86 19.95 -11.03
CA GLY A 282 6.74 20.13 -12.18
C GLY A 282 6.98 18.90 -13.05
N MET A 283 6.27 17.79 -12.84
CA MET A 283 6.23 16.70 -13.81
C MET A 283 5.33 17.15 -14.95
N GLY A 284 5.92 17.45 -16.11
CA GLY A 284 5.15 17.65 -17.33
C GLY A 284 4.32 16.41 -17.65
N GLU A 285 3.30 16.58 -18.49
CA GLU A 285 2.40 15.49 -18.91
C GLU A 285 3.16 14.20 -19.22
N ALA A 286 2.68 13.10 -18.65
CA ALA A 286 3.29 11.81 -18.86
C ALA A 286 3.13 11.41 -20.32
N LYS A 287 4.27 11.12 -20.97
CA LYS A 287 4.29 10.67 -22.35
C LYS A 287 3.88 9.20 -22.42
N ALA A 288 3.07 8.84 -23.42
CA ALA A 288 2.66 7.46 -23.69
C ALA A 288 3.83 6.46 -23.67
N GLU A 289 4.97 6.83 -24.28
CA GLU A 289 6.16 5.97 -24.33
C GLU A 289 6.77 5.71 -22.94
N SER A 290 6.76 6.70 -22.05
CA SER A 290 7.23 6.55 -20.69
C SER A 290 6.31 5.61 -19.89
N VAL A 291 5.00 5.75 -20.08
CA VAL A 291 4.01 4.89 -19.41
C VAL A 291 4.08 3.46 -19.93
N ARG A 292 4.24 3.29 -21.25
CA ARG A 292 4.46 1.99 -21.90
C ARG A 292 5.69 1.27 -21.32
N GLN A 293 6.83 1.96 -21.27
CA GLN A 293 8.08 1.41 -20.72
C GLN A 293 7.92 0.99 -19.25
N ARG A 294 7.24 1.81 -18.45
CA ARG A 294 6.97 1.53 -17.03
C ARG A 294 6.07 0.31 -16.86
N ALA A 295 4.96 0.23 -17.59
CA ALA A 295 4.06 -0.91 -17.56
C ALA A 295 4.79 -2.19 -18.00
N ALA A 296 5.55 -2.13 -19.11
CA ALA A 296 6.34 -3.25 -19.58
C ALA A 296 7.32 -3.76 -18.50
N SER A 297 8.02 -2.85 -17.81
CA SER A 297 8.93 -3.19 -16.72
C SER A 297 8.19 -3.78 -15.50
N ALA A 298 7.08 -3.17 -15.09
CA ALA A 298 6.30 -3.60 -13.93
C ALA A 298 5.67 -4.99 -14.11
N PHE A 299 5.23 -5.30 -15.33
CA PHE A 299 4.61 -6.58 -15.68
C PHE A 299 5.58 -7.57 -16.31
N GLY A 300 6.88 -7.25 -16.40
CA GLY A 300 7.89 -8.16 -16.95
C GLY A 300 7.65 -8.60 -18.39
N VAL A 301 7.12 -7.72 -19.25
CA VAL A 301 6.88 -8.01 -20.69
C VAL A 301 7.76 -7.14 -21.61
N PRO A 302 7.96 -7.53 -22.88
CA PRO A 302 8.66 -6.69 -23.85
C PRO A 302 7.91 -5.37 -24.11
N VAL A 303 8.62 -4.25 -24.15
CA VAL A 303 8.04 -2.90 -24.35
C VAL A 303 7.25 -2.80 -25.65
N GLY A 304 7.74 -3.42 -26.73
CA GLY A 304 7.06 -3.46 -28.03
C GLY A 304 5.74 -4.23 -28.05
N SER A 305 5.44 -4.99 -26.99
CA SER A 305 4.18 -5.72 -26.83
C SER A 305 3.09 -4.97 -26.06
N VAL A 306 3.39 -3.74 -25.62
CA VAL A 306 2.52 -2.94 -24.76
C VAL A 306 1.90 -1.81 -25.57
N GLU A 307 0.58 -1.83 -25.69
CA GLU A 307 -0.19 -0.76 -26.30
C GLU A 307 -0.56 0.28 -25.24
N ALA A 308 -0.41 1.57 -25.57
CA ALA A 308 -0.78 2.67 -24.70
C ALA A 308 -1.66 3.65 -25.48
N THR A 309 -2.85 3.93 -24.96
CA THR A 309 -3.86 4.79 -25.58
C THR A 309 -4.41 5.78 -24.56
N ALA A 310 -4.58 7.04 -24.97
CA ALA A 310 -5.24 8.03 -24.14
C ALA A 310 -6.74 7.72 -24.05
N ALA A 311 -7.30 7.82 -22.85
CA ALA A 311 -8.73 7.66 -22.59
C ALA A 311 -9.18 8.69 -21.55
N THR A 312 -10.44 9.09 -21.61
CA THR A 312 -11.10 9.81 -20.51
C THR A 312 -11.51 8.81 -19.44
N GLY A 313 -11.12 9.07 -18.18
CA GLY A 313 -11.47 8.21 -17.05
C GLY A 313 -12.98 7.97 -16.95
N GLY A 314 -13.37 6.70 -16.71
CA GLY A 314 -14.75 6.33 -16.41
C GLY A 314 -15.21 6.85 -15.04
N SER A 315 -16.53 6.93 -14.87
CA SER A 315 -17.36 7.61 -13.84
C SER A 315 -17.00 7.50 -12.33
N SER A 316 -15.89 6.90 -11.93
CA SER A 316 -15.48 6.73 -10.52
C SER A 316 -14.23 7.50 -10.10
N LEU A 317 -13.50 8.09 -11.05
CA LEU A 317 -12.42 9.04 -10.80
C LEU A 317 -12.88 10.44 -11.25
N PRO A 318 -12.46 11.53 -10.57
CA PRO A 318 -12.61 12.87 -11.15
C PRO A 318 -12.02 12.84 -12.57
N VAL A 319 -12.67 13.53 -13.51
CA VAL A 319 -12.41 13.49 -14.96
C VAL A 319 -10.95 13.87 -15.28
N GLU A 320 -10.03 12.94 -15.06
CA GLU A 320 -8.64 13.01 -15.41
C GLU A 320 -8.45 12.20 -16.70
N GLU A 321 -7.69 12.75 -17.62
CA GLU A 321 -7.17 11.98 -18.74
C GLU A 321 -6.27 10.87 -18.19
N VAL A 322 -6.44 9.66 -18.70
CA VAL A 322 -5.68 8.48 -18.30
C VAL A 322 -5.02 7.83 -19.50
N TRP A 323 -3.84 7.25 -19.28
CA TRP A 323 -3.25 6.28 -20.18
C TRP A 323 -3.80 4.91 -19.86
N SER A 324 -4.57 4.35 -20.77
CA SER A 324 -4.96 2.95 -20.78
C SER A 324 -3.87 2.13 -21.47
N VAL A 325 -3.33 1.14 -20.77
CA VAL A 325 -2.20 0.33 -21.21
C VAL A 325 -2.57 -1.14 -21.16
N LYS A 326 -2.28 -1.88 -22.23
CA LYS A 326 -2.58 -3.32 -22.28
C LYS A 326 -1.51 -4.11 -23.00
N SER A 327 -1.41 -5.39 -22.65
CA SER A 327 -0.64 -6.38 -23.40
C SER A 327 -1.35 -7.73 -23.36
N THR A 328 -1.17 -8.54 -24.40
CA THR A 328 -1.61 -9.94 -24.45
C THR A 328 -0.47 -10.91 -24.12
N HIS A 329 0.75 -10.41 -23.89
CA HIS A 329 1.88 -11.27 -23.54
C HIS A 329 1.69 -11.92 -22.18
N SER A 330 2.29 -13.10 -22.01
CA SER A 330 2.33 -13.77 -20.71
C SER A 330 3.12 -12.91 -19.72
N THR A 331 2.56 -12.72 -18.52
CA THR A 331 3.12 -11.85 -17.47
C THR A 331 3.10 -12.57 -16.12
N PRO A 332 4.13 -12.38 -15.26
CA PRO A 332 4.06 -12.79 -13.86
C PRO A 332 3.09 -11.93 -13.02
N GLY A 333 2.58 -10.83 -13.56
CA GLY A 333 1.87 -9.80 -12.80
C GLY A 333 2.83 -8.77 -12.20
N LEU A 334 2.38 -8.06 -11.15
CA LEU A 334 3.18 -7.02 -10.48
C LEU A 334 4.25 -7.57 -9.53
N ARG A 335 4.29 -8.89 -9.34
CA ARG A 335 5.26 -9.60 -8.52
C ARG A 335 5.60 -10.93 -9.15
N ASP A 336 6.86 -11.31 -9.09
CA ASP A 336 7.28 -12.65 -9.49
C ASP A 336 6.91 -13.66 -8.40
N THR A 337 5.89 -14.46 -8.68
CA THR A 337 5.41 -15.56 -7.83
C THR A 337 5.72 -16.92 -8.43
N GLY A 338 6.45 -16.97 -9.55
CA GLY A 338 6.63 -18.17 -10.37
C GLY A 338 5.41 -18.59 -11.17
N LYS A 339 4.25 -17.94 -11.01
CA LYS A 339 3.06 -18.09 -11.87
C LYS A 339 3.13 -17.12 -13.04
N THR A 340 2.45 -17.46 -14.13
CA THR A 340 2.25 -16.57 -15.27
C THR A 340 0.80 -16.56 -15.72
N PHE A 341 0.37 -15.42 -16.24
CA PHE A 341 -1.00 -15.14 -16.64
C PHE A 341 -1.04 -14.54 -18.04
N ASN A 342 -2.19 -14.65 -18.71
CA ASN A 342 -2.37 -14.14 -20.05
C ASN A 342 -2.70 -12.64 -20.01
N GLY A 343 -1.72 -11.81 -20.36
CA GLY A 343 -1.93 -10.38 -20.54
C GLY A 343 -2.23 -9.59 -19.25
N PHE A 344 -2.31 -8.28 -19.44
CA PHE A 344 -2.71 -7.33 -18.41
C PHE A 344 -3.39 -6.11 -19.02
N HIS A 345 -4.15 -5.40 -18.18
CA HIS A 345 -4.63 -4.05 -18.44
C HIS A 345 -4.29 -3.16 -17.24
N ALA A 346 -3.86 -1.94 -17.50
CA ALA A 346 -3.45 -0.98 -16.47
C ALA A 346 -3.84 0.44 -16.88
N SER A 347 -4.14 1.27 -15.88
CA SER A 347 -4.47 2.67 -16.05
C SER A 347 -3.46 3.53 -15.29
N TYR A 348 -2.99 4.59 -15.93
CA TYR A 348 -2.09 5.57 -15.33
C TYR A 348 -2.64 6.99 -15.55
N SER A 349 -2.38 7.92 -14.63
CA SER A 349 -2.73 9.33 -14.85
C SER A 349 -1.97 9.87 -16.06
N ALA A 350 -2.66 10.52 -17.00
CA ALA A 350 -1.98 11.16 -18.15
C ALA A 350 -1.18 12.39 -17.73
N GLN A 351 -1.58 13.03 -16.62
CA GLN A 351 -0.91 14.21 -16.11
C GLN A 351 0.40 13.84 -15.38
N SER A 352 0.35 12.94 -14.40
CA SER A 352 1.49 12.62 -13.54
C SER A 352 2.21 11.33 -13.93
N GLY A 353 1.59 10.48 -14.73
CA GLY A 353 2.05 9.13 -15.01
C GLY A 353 1.83 8.17 -13.84
N GLU A 354 1.10 8.58 -12.79
CA GLU A 354 0.88 7.76 -11.61
C GLU A 354 0.08 6.49 -11.90
N PHE A 355 0.45 5.38 -11.26
CA PHE A 355 -0.32 4.14 -11.32
C PHE A 355 -1.68 4.35 -10.63
N LEU A 356 -2.77 4.00 -11.31
CA LEU A 356 -4.12 4.12 -10.78
C LEU A 356 -4.72 2.76 -10.47
N GLU A 357 -4.68 1.85 -11.44
CA GLU A 357 -5.18 0.49 -11.28
C GLU A 357 -4.60 -0.44 -12.35
N ALA A 358 -4.66 -1.73 -12.08
CA ALA A 358 -4.40 -2.76 -13.07
C ALA A 358 -5.10 -4.07 -12.72
N CYS A 359 -5.22 -4.91 -13.73
CA CYS A 359 -5.61 -6.30 -13.64
C CYS A 359 -4.70 -7.14 -14.54
N TRP A 360 -4.58 -8.42 -14.27
CA TRP A 360 -3.91 -9.39 -15.15
C TRP A 360 -4.57 -10.75 -15.05
N GLY A 361 -4.42 -11.57 -16.10
CA GLY A 361 -5.14 -12.83 -16.23
C GLY A 361 -6.67 -12.64 -16.32
N ASP A 362 -7.42 -13.63 -15.86
CA ASP A 362 -8.89 -13.63 -15.96
C ASP A 362 -9.54 -12.63 -14.99
N MET A 363 -8.77 -12.06 -14.06
CA MET A 363 -9.24 -10.97 -13.19
C MET A 363 -9.47 -9.66 -13.95
N CYS A 364 -9.05 -9.54 -15.21
CA CYS A 364 -9.42 -8.41 -16.06
C CYS A 364 -10.85 -8.44 -16.57
N GLU A 365 -11.52 -9.59 -16.48
CA GLU A 365 -12.92 -9.75 -16.94
C GLU A 365 -13.94 -9.58 -15.79
N LYS A 366 -13.47 -9.34 -14.56
CA LYS A 366 -14.26 -9.37 -13.32
C LYS A 366 -14.57 -7.99 -12.71
#